data_AF-A0A949NK54-F1
#
_entry.id   AF-A0A949NK54-F1
#
_cell.length_a   1.000
_cell.length_b   1.000
_cell.length_c   1.000
_cell.angle_alpha   90.00
_cell.angle_beta   90.00
_cell.angle_gamma   90.00
#
_symmetry.space_group_name_H-M   'P 1'
#
loop_
_entity.id
_entity.type
_entity.pdbx_description
1 polymer ?
#
loop_
_entity_poly.entity_id
_entity_poly.type
_entity_poly.pdbx_seq_one_letter_code
_entity_poly.pdbx_strand_id
1 'polypeptide(L)'
;MSSNSAGGFRTRFRLVKICELVLSQNSWNSEPEVQDDKHSQRLIVCYKFATLAIMAIALFWAAIFGWWQQWSLVVAELLLTGMAGLGWLLIASGRLNSALLVTQSGLLTFAIGFALMFDVPNADIPRVSHLYLLFLALFGYINYLRRKSTIQIAIIAACLGAFVALSCTTYGLPFAQTIPDHIRSSGVWVNGVLATTMMCGGIYAIQREITRPKGMALELRNAVRRGEMELYFQPQIDLTGTVLGAEALLRWQHPKRGQVSPGEFIPAAEAAGLMPLLGGWVIQEACRTLALWSDDPALRTLTLAVNVS
;
A
#
# COMPACT_ATOMS: atom_id res chain seq x y z
N MET A 1 -20.87 75.40 -2.56
CA MET A 1 -21.31 74.17 -3.27
C MET A 1 -20.08 73.42 -3.75
N SER A 2 -19.47 72.67 -2.83
CA SER A 2 -18.43 71.65 -3.05
C SER A 2 -18.37 70.92 -1.70
N SER A 3 -18.56 69.62 -1.61
CA SER A 3 -17.50 68.66 -1.88
C SER A 3 -18.09 67.26 -2.08
N ASN A 4 -17.75 66.66 -3.21
CA ASN A 4 -17.96 65.26 -3.53
C ASN A 4 -16.57 64.62 -3.51
N SER A 5 -16.15 63.99 -2.40
CA SER A 5 -14.82 63.33 -2.34
C SER A 5 -14.64 62.23 -1.27
N ALA A 6 -15.71 61.74 -0.64
CA ALA A 6 -15.59 60.68 0.39
C ALA A 6 -15.71 59.23 -0.15
N GLY A 7 -16.13 59.04 -1.41
CA GLY A 7 -16.35 57.72 -2.01
C GLY A 7 -15.11 57.01 -2.58
N GLY A 8 -14.04 57.74 -2.88
CA GLY A 8 -12.84 57.19 -3.53
C GLY A 8 -11.84 56.50 -2.59
N PHE A 9 -11.92 56.75 -1.28
CA PHE A 9 -10.91 56.30 -0.31
C PHE A 9 -11.22 54.93 0.31
N ARG A 10 -12.51 54.53 0.39
CA ARG A 10 -12.92 53.22 0.93
C ARG A 10 -12.75 52.07 -0.07
N THR A 11 -12.85 52.33 -1.37
CA THR A 11 -12.72 51.29 -2.42
C THR A 11 -11.25 50.91 -2.67
N ARG A 12 -10.31 51.87 -2.56
CA ARG A 12 -8.86 51.58 -2.60
C ARG A 12 -8.39 50.72 -1.43
N PHE A 13 -8.98 50.87 -0.23
CA PHE A 13 -8.60 50.09 0.96
C PHE A 13 -9.03 48.60 0.92
N ARG A 14 -10.02 48.22 0.10
CA ARG A 14 -10.44 46.82 -0.06
C ARG A 14 -9.65 46.06 -1.13
N LEU A 15 -9.25 46.71 -2.22
CA LEU A 15 -8.38 46.12 -3.25
C LEU A 15 -6.95 45.88 -2.74
N VAL A 16 -6.42 46.77 -1.87
CA VAL A 16 -5.11 46.58 -1.22
C VAL A 16 -5.09 45.32 -0.34
N LYS A 17 -6.21 44.96 0.29
CA LYS A 17 -6.31 43.76 1.13
C LYS A 17 -6.24 42.45 0.34
N ILE A 18 -6.60 42.46 -0.95
CA ILE A 18 -6.42 41.30 -1.84
C ILE A 18 -4.94 41.19 -2.26
N CYS A 19 -4.25 42.32 -2.52
CA CYS A 19 -2.81 42.32 -2.84
C CYS A 19 -1.91 41.99 -1.63
N GLU A 20 -2.23 42.45 -0.41
CA GLU A 20 -1.43 42.17 0.79
C GLU A 20 -1.53 40.70 1.24
N LEU A 21 -2.67 40.05 1.02
CA LEU A 21 -2.85 38.61 1.28
C LEU A 21 -2.02 37.72 0.34
N VAL A 22 -1.65 38.21 -0.84
CA VAL A 22 -0.88 37.47 -1.85
C VAL A 22 0.63 37.52 -1.59
N LEU A 23 1.13 38.55 -0.91
CA LEU A 23 2.58 38.76 -0.74
C LEU A 23 3.16 38.20 0.57
N SER A 24 2.34 37.80 1.55
CA SER A 24 2.82 37.31 2.86
C SER A 24 3.01 35.79 2.97
N GLN A 25 2.80 35.01 1.89
CA GLN A 25 2.73 33.54 1.93
C GLN A 25 4.03 32.82 1.50
N ASN A 26 5.16 33.52 1.30
CA ASN A 26 6.34 32.99 0.59
C ASN A 26 7.57 32.64 1.46
N SER A 27 7.41 32.47 2.77
CA SER A 27 8.45 31.92 3.66
C SER A 27 7.88 30.73 4.42
N TRP A 28 8.71 29.94 5.12
CA TRP A 28 8.33 28.80 5.99
C TRP A 28 8.37 27.40 5.34
N ASN A 29 9.60 26.91 5.11
CA ASN A 29 9.90 25.51 4.81
C ASN A 29 10.60 24.85 6.01
N SER A 30 9.91 23.98 6.75
CA SER A 30 10.54 22.96 7.61
C SER A 30 9.51 21.89 8.03
N GLU A 31 9.74 20.65 7.58
CA GLU A 31 8.90 19.44 7.83
C GLU A 31 9.15 18.81 9.21
N PRO A 32 8.19 17.99 9.73
CA PRO A 32 8.60 16.66 10.19
C PRO A 32 7.63 15.48 9.92
N GLU A 33 8.28 14.32 9.76
CA GLU A 33 7.85 12.95 9.44
C GLU A 33 7.34 12.18 10.69
N VAL A 34 6.05 11.80 10.76
CA VAL A 34 5.46 11.12 11.97
C VAL A 34 4.58 9.90 11.63
N GLN A 35 4.36 9.58 10.35
CA GLN A 35 3.37 8.56 9.95
C GLN A 35 3.91 7.12 9.88
N ASP A 36 5.24 6.91 9.94
CA ASP A 36 5.89 5.64 9.63
C ASP A 36 5.90 4.61 10.79
N ASP A 37 5.73 5.05 12.04
CA ASP A 37 6.04 4.22 13.21
C ASP A 37 4.94 3.21 13.59
N LYS A 38 3.66 3.60 13.49
CA LYS A 38 2.51 2.71 13.83
C LYS A 38 2.32 1.55 12.85
N HIS A 39 2.67 1.74 11.59
CA HIS A 39 2.50 0.69 10.57
C HIS A 39 3.55 -0.41 10.75
N SER A 40 4.79 0.00 11.04
CA SER A 40 5.92 -0.88 11.31
C SER A 40 5.67 -1.80 12.51
N GLN A 41 5.04 -1.30 13.59
CA GLN A 41 4.71 -2.14 14.74
C GLN A 41 3.64 -3.20 14.47
N ARG A 42 2.54 -2.86 13.77
CA ARG A 42 1.50 -3.83 13.40
C ARG A 42 2.06 -4.96 12.55
N LEU A 43 2.96 -4.61 11.64
CA LEU A 43 3.63 -5.56 10.77
C LEU A 43 4.45 -6.57 11.60
N ILE A 44 5.27 -6.09 12.54
CA ILE A 44 6.07 -6.95 13.43
C ILE A 44 5.18 -7.94 14.19
N VAL A 45 4.04 -7.47 14.73
CA VAL A 45 3.10 -8.32 15.45
C VAL A 45 2.52 -9.42 14.54
N CYS A 46 2.07 -9.07 13.33
CA CYS A 46 1.57 -10.05 12.37
C CYS A 46 2.63 -11.12 12.04
N TYR A 47 3.88 -10.73 11.80
CA TYR A 47 4.95 -11.68 11.51
C TYR A 47 5.29 -12.59 12.69
N LYS A 48 5.25 -12.08 13.94
CA LYS A 48 5.42 -12.91 15.14
C LYS A 48 4.32 -13.96 15.26
N PHE A 49 3.07 -13.59 14.99
CA PHE A 49 1.97 -14.56 15.00
C PHE A 49 2.10 -15.59 13.88
N ALA A 50 2.53 -15.17 12.68
CA ALA A 50 2.75 -16.09 11.58
C ALA A 50 3.85 -17.12 11.88
N THR A 51 4.99 -16.71 12.45
CA THR A 51 6.07 -17.65 12.81
C THR A 51 5.66 -18.59 13.94
N LEU A 52 4.91 -18.11 14.94
CA LEU A 52 4.34 -18.97 15.99
C LEU A 52 3.34 -19.98 15.43
N ALA A 53 2.49 -19.58 14.47
CA ALA A 53 1.55 -20.49 13.82
C ALA A 53 2.28 -21.59 13.05
N ILE A 54 3.35 -21.25 12.30
CA ILE A 54 4.18 -22.24 11.60
C ILE A 54 4.80 -23.23 12.61
N MET A 55 5.36 -22.74 13.72
CA MET A 55 5.92 -23.61 14.76
C MET A 55 4.87 -24.54 15.37
N ALA A 56 3.68 -24.02 15.68
CA ALA A 56 2.61 -24.82 16.27
C ALA A 56 2.12 -25.92 15.32
N ILE A 57 1.95 -25.59 14.03
CA ILE A 57 1.54 -26.54 12.99
C ILE A 57 2.63 -27.61 12.76
N ALA A 58 3.89 -27.21 12.70
CA ALA A 58 5.01 -28.14 12.52
C ALA A 58 5.15 -29.10 13.73
N LEU A 59 5.02 -28.59 14.96
CA LEU A 59 5.02 -29.43 16.17
C LEU A 59 3.82 -30.39 16.22
N PHE A 60 2.64 -29.93 15.77
CA PHE A 60 1.46 -30.78 15.65
C PHE A 60 1.70 -31.96 14.70
N TRP A 61 2.26 -31.69 13.51
CA TRP A 61 2.62 -32.75 12.56
C TRP A 61 3.74 -33.65 13.07
N ALA A 62 4.75 -33.09 13.73
CA ALA A 62 5.82 -33.88 14.35
C ALA A 62 5.26 -34.89 15.37
N ALA A 63 4.26 -34.50 16.17
CA ALA A 63 3.62 -35.40 17.12
C ALA A 63 2.86 -36.53 16.41
N ILE A 64 2.12 -36.22 15.33
CA ILE A 64 1.41 -37.22 14.52
C ILE A 64 2.39 -38.20 13.87
N PHE A 65 3.47 -37.71 13.26
CA PHE A 65 4.48 -38.57 12.63
C PHE A 65 5.25 -39.41 13.65
N GLY A 66 5.49 -38.88 14.84
CA GLY A 66 6.09 -39.62 15.95
C GLY A 66 5.20 -40.77 16.42
N TRP A 67 3.87 -40.54 16.49
CA TRP A 67 2.90 -41.59 16.79
C TRP A 67 2.93 -42.72 15.76
N TRP A 68 3.13 -42.40 14.48
CA TRP A 68 3.31 -43.37 13.40
C TRP A 68 4.74 -43.89 13.22
N GLN A 69 5.65 -43.59 14.17
CA GLN A 69 7.05 -44.02 14.17
C GLN A 69 7.85 -43.58 12.91
N GLN A 70 7.42 -42.51 12.25
CA GLN A 70 8.07 -41.95 11.06
C GLN A 70 9.12 -40.90 11.44
N TRP A 71 10.25 -41.35 12.00
CA TRP A 71 11.26 -40.46 12.59
C TRP A 71 11.92 -39.48 11.61
N SER A 72 12.04 -39.85 10.33
CA SER A 72 12.58 -38.96 9.30
C SER A 72 11.70 -37.72 9.08
N LEU A 73 10.38 -37.89 9.06
CA LEU A 73 9.41 -36.79 9.00
C LEU A 73 9.41 -35.97 10.29
N VAL A 74 9.51 -36.61 11.47
CA VAL A 74 9.63 -35.89 12.74
C VAL A 74 10.85 -34.96 12.73
N VAL A 75 12.00 -35.44 12.28
CA VAL A 75 13.21 -34.62 12.17
C VAL A 75 12.99 -33.45 11.20
N ALA A 76 12.34 -33.68 10.05
CA ALA A 76 12.03 -32.62 9.10
C ALA A 76 11.14 -31.53 9.72
N GLU A 77 10.08 -31.91 10.42
CA GLU A 77 9.17 -30.97 11.10
C GLU A 77 9.86 -30.21 12.27
N LEU A 78 10.76 -30.87 13.01
CA LEU A 78 11.56 -30.22 14.04
C LEU A 78 12.56 -29.21 13.46
N LEU A 79 13.16 -29.51 12.29
CA LEU A 79 14.01 -28.55 11.57
C LEU A 79 13.20 -27.32 11.11
N LEU A 80 11.99 -27.54 10.58
CA LEU A 80 11.07 -26.46 10.22
C LEU A 80 10.71 -25.60 11.44
N THR A 81 10.41 -26.24 12.57
CA THR A 81 10.11 -25.57 13.84
C THR A 81 11.30 -24.74 14.33
N GLY A 82 12.51 -25.30 14.32
CA GLY A 82 13.73 -24.59 14.73
C GLY A 82 14.03 -23.38 13.86
N MET A 83 13.83 -23.51 12.55
CA MET A 83 13.97 -22.41 11.59
C MET A 83 12.94 -21.29 11.83
N ALA A 84 11.67 -21.63 12.07
CA ALA A 84 10.64 -20.65 12.42
C ALA A 84 10.93 -19.98 13.77
N GLY A 85 11.47 -20.73 14.74
CA GLY A 85 11.95 -20.20 16.03
C GLY A 85 13.11 -19.22 15.88
N LEU A 86 14.09 -19.51 15.03
CA LEU A 86 15.17 -18.58 14.69
C LEU A 86 14.62 -17.28 14.06
N GLY A 87 13.65 -17.41 13.15
CA GLY A 87 12.93 -16.27 12.59
C GLY A 87 12.25 -15.42 13.68
N TRP A 88 11.52 -16.06 14.59
CA TRP A 88 10.87 -15.38 15.72
C TRP A 88 11.87 -14.66 16.64
N LEU A 89 12.99 -15.31 16.99
CA LEU A 89 14.05 -14.72 17.80
C LEU A 89 14.67 -13.49 17.12
N LEU A 90 14.95 -13.56 15.82
CA LEU A 90 15.45 -12.42 15.06
C LEU A 90 14.45 -11.25 15.05
N ILE A 91 13.15 -11.52 14.94
CA ILE A 91 12.11 -10.48 15.06
C ILE A 91 12.10 -9.91 16.49
N ALA A 92 12.22 -10.75 17.52
CA ALA A 92 12.29 -10.31 18.91
C ALA A 92 13.52 -9.44 19.21
N SER A 93 14.65 -9.70 18.53
CA SER A 93 15.87 -8.88 18.59
C SER A 93 15.83 -7.61 17.71
N GLY A 94 14.69 -7.27 17.11
CA GLY A 94 14.53 -6.09 16.25
C GLY A 94 15.11 -6.23 14.83
N ARG A 95 15.61 -7.42 14.45
CA ARG A 95 16.22 -7.69 13.14
C ARG A 95 15.21 -8.22 12.12
N LEU A 96 14.09 -7.51 11.92
CA LEU A 96 12.98 -7.96 11.08
C LEU A 96 13.40 -8.33 9.64
N ASN A 97 14.24 -7.52 8.99
CA ASN A 97 14.65 -7.79 7.61
C ASN A 97 15.46 -9.08 7.47
N SER A 98 16.39 -9.31 8.40
CA SER A 98 17.17 -10.55 8.46
C SER A 98 16.26 -11.74 8.76
N ALA A 99 15.30 -11.58 9.68
CA ALA A 99 14.34 -12.62 10.00
C ALA A 99 13.53 -13.07 8.77
N LEU A 100 13.04 -12.12 7.96
CA LEU A 100 12.28 -12.42 6.74
C LEU A 100 13.13 -13.19 5.73
N LEU A 101 14.36 -12.74 5.47
CA LEU A 101 15.26 -13.40 4.53
C LEU A 101 15.65 -14.81 4.98
N VAL A 102 15.97 -14.99 6.26
CA VAL A 102 16.34 -16.29 6.84
C VAL A 102 15.16 -17.24 6.80
N THR A 103 13.98 -16.79 7.24
CA THR A 103 12.77 -17.62 7.27
C THR A 103 12.36 -18.03 5.86
N GLN A 104 12.39 -17.11 4.90
CA GLN A 104 12.00 -17.40 3.52
C GLN A 104 12.99 -18.32 2.80
N SER A 105 14.30 -18.06 2.94
CA SER A 105 15.34 -18.94 2.36
C SER A 105 15.26 -20.35 2.95
N GLY A 106 14.99 -20.44 4.25
CA GLY A 106 14.81 -21.70 4.94
C GLY A 106 13.54 -22.43 4.48
N LEU A 107 12.40 -21.74 4.37
CA LEU A 107 11.16 -22.32 3.82
C LEU A 107 11.33 -22.82 2.39
N LEU A 108 12.09 -22.10 1.55
CA LEU A 108 12.43 -22.53 0.20
C LEU A 108 13.22 -23.85 0.22
N THR A 109 14.28 -23.89 1.03
CA THR A 109 15.15 -25.06 1.17
C THR A 109 14.36 -26.25 1.72
N PHE A 110 13.52 -26.02 2.72
CA PHE A 110 12.63 -27.03 3.30
C PHE A 110 11.65 -27.56 2.27
N ALA A 111 10.95 -26.69 1.51
CA ALA A 111 9.96 -27.11 0.53
C ALA A 111 10.58 -27.97 -0.59
N ILE A 112 11.78 -27.59 -1.09
CA ILE A 112 12.51 -28.38 -2.08
C ILE A 112 12.94 -29.73 -1.49
N GLY A 113 13.57 -29.71 -0.31
CA GLY A 113 14.00 -30.93 0.36
C GLY A 113 12.85 -31.89 0.64
N PHE A 114 11.72 -31.37 1.11
CA PHE A 114 10.52 -32.14 1.38
C PHE A 114 9.94 -32.76 0.11
N ALA A 115 9.85 -31.99 -0.98
CA ALA A 115 9.37 -32.48 -2.28
C ALA A 115 10.26 -33.57 -2.89
N LEU A 116 11.57 -33.54 -2.62
CA LEU A 116 12.53 -34.50 -3.14
C LEU A 116 12.69 -35.74 -2.26
N MET A 117 12.37 -35.65 -0.97
CA MET A 117 12.55 -36.76 -0.01
C MET A 117 11.26 -37.47 0.37
N PHE A 118 10.16 -36.73 0.58
CA PHE A 118 8.95 -37.25 1.20
C PHE A 118 7.75 -37.24 0.24
N ASP A 119 7.72 -36.33 -0.73
CA ASP A 119 6.63 -36.19 -1.72
C ASP A 119 7.10 -36.43 -3.17
N VAL A 120 7.69 -37.61 -3.43
CA VAL A 120 8.11 -38.04 -4.77
C VAL A 120 6.91 -38.62 -5.53
N PRO A 121 6.57 -38.12 -6.73
CA PRO A 121 5.37 -38.57 -7.45
C PRO A 121 5.50 -40.02 -7.94
N ASN A 122 4.36 -40.71 -8.04
CA ASN A 122 4.24 -42.01 -8.71
C ASN A 122 3.17 -41.94 -9.82
N ALA A 123 2.84 -43.07 -10.45
CA ALA A 123 1.90 -43.11 -11.58
C ALA A 123 0.49 -42.60 -11.22
N ASP A 124 0.07 -42.76 -9.97
CA ASP A 124 -1.30 -42.49 -9.53
C ASP A 124 -1.41 -41.22 -8.67
N ILE A 125 -0.33 -40.83 -7.99
CA ILE A 125 -0.32 -39.76 -6.99
C ILE A 125 0.72 -38.69 -7.39
N PRO A 126 0.26 -37.47 -7.77
CA PRO A 126 1.16 -36.38 -8.12
C PRO A 126 1.83 -35.78 -6.88
N ARG A 127 2.96 -35.10 -7.11
CA ARG A 127 3.61 -34.24 -6.12
C ARG A 127 2.73 -33.01 -5.88
N VAL A 128 2.61 -32.58 -4.63
CA VAL A 128 1.85 -31.39 -4.24
C VAL A 128 2.64 -30.41 -3.37
N SER A 129 3.72 -30.84 -2.70
CA SER A 129 4.50 -29.96 -1.82
C SER A 129 5.15 -28.79 -2.56
N HIS A 130 5.44 -28.94 -3.85
CA HIS A 130 6.01 -27.87 -4.69
C HIS A 130 5.02 -26.70 -4.91
N LEU A 131 3.72 -26.86 -4.69
CA LEU A 131 2.72 -25.79 -4.82
C LEU A 131 2.98 -24.63 -3.85
N TYR A 132 3.54 -24.92 -2.66
CA TYR A 132 3.88 -23.90 -1.68
C TYR A 132 4.98 -22.93 -2.16
N LEU A 133 5.78 -23.32 -3.17
CA LEU A 133 6.80 -22.45 -3.77
C LEU A 133 6.19 -21.22 -4.47
N LEU A 134 4.99 -21.34 -5.06
CA LEU A 134 4.28 -20.21 -5.67
C LEU A 134 3.84 -19.20 -4.61
N PHE A 135 3.29 -19.68 -3.49
CA PHE A 135 2.95 -18.83 -2.37
C PHE A 135 4.20 -18.17 -1.77
N LEU A 136 5.30 -18.93 -1.62
CA LEU A 136 6.55 -18.40 -1.10
C LEU A 136 7.16 -17.32 -2.02
N ALA A 137 7.04 -17.47 -3.33
CA ALA A 137 7.42 -16.44 -4.31
C ALA A 137 6.56 -15.18 -4.15
N LEU A 138 5.24 -15.32 -4.00
CA LEU A 138 4.31 -14.22 -3.79
C LEU A 138 4.59 -13.46 -2.50
N PHE A 139 4.75 -14.19 -1.40
CA PHE A 139 5.15 -13.64 -0.11
C PHE A 139 6.51 -12.94 -0.19
N GLY A 140 7.43 -13.52 -0.95
CA GLY A 140 8.71 -12.92 -1.28
C GLY A 140 8.58 -11.57 -1.98
N TYR A 141 7.62 -11.44 -2.90
CA TYR A 141 7.34 -10.18 -3.56
C TYR A 141 6.74 -9.13 -2.61
N ILE A 142 5.85 -9.52 -1.70
CA ILE A 142 5.34 -8.64 -0.63
C ILE A 142 6.52 -8.09 0.21
N ASN A 143 7.47 -8.94 0.56
CA ASN A 143 8.68 -8.53 1.28
C ASN A 143 9.56 -7.59 0.45
N TYR A 144 9.67 -7.82 -0.86
CA TYR A 144 10.40 -6.94 -1.78
C TYR A 144 9.77 -5.55 -1.88
N LEU A 145 8.44 -5.47 -1.93
CA LEU A 145 7.71 -4.19 -1.94
C LEU A 145 7.97 -3.37 -0.67
N ARG A 146 8.16 -4.04 0.49
CA ARG A 146 8.52 -3.37 1.74
C ARG A 146 9.96 -2.82 1.72
N ARG A 147 10.93 -3.62 1.26
CA ARG A 147 12.32 -3.18 1.12
C ARG A 147 12.96 -3.86 -0.07
N LYS A 148 13.27 -3.07 -1.09
CA LYS A 148 13.94 -3.56 -2.31
C LYS A 148 15.28 -4.19 -1.95
N SER A 149 15.49 -5.42 -2.40
CA SER A 149 16.70 -6.21 -2.14
C SER A 149 16.95 -7.17 -3.31
N THR A 150 18.19 -7.22 -3.80
CA THR A 150 18.58 -8.14 -4.88
C THR A 150 18.52 -9.60 -4.42
N ILE A 151 18.88 -9.87 -3.16
CA ILE A 151 18.76 -11.21 -2.56
C ILE A 151 17.31 -11.69 -2.60
N GLN A 152 16.37 -10.78 -2.35
CA GLN A 152 14.94 -11.08 -2.37
C GLN A 152 14.47 -11.50 -3.77
N ILE A 153 14.93 -10.80 -4.81
CA ILE A 153 14.66 -11.16 -6.21
C ILE A 153 15.25 -12.54 -6.52
N ALA A 154 16.48 -12.82 -6.08
CA ALA A 154 17.11 -14.12 -6.29
C ALA A 154 16.31 -15.25 -5.62
N ILE A 155 15.81 -15.05 -4.39
CA ILE A 155 14.95 -16.03 -3.71
C ILE A 155 13.64 -16.24 -4.46
N ILE A 156 12.99 -15.18 -4.95
CA ILE A 156 11.76 -15.28 -5.75
C ILE A 156 12.02 -16.09 -7.03
N ALA A 157 13.09 -15.75 -7.75
CA ALA A 157 13.49 -16.47 -8.97
C ALA A 157 13.80 -17.94 -8.68
N ALA A 158 14.47 -18.24 -7.56
CA ALA A 158 14.75 -19.61 -7.12
C ALA A 158 13.46 -20.38 -6.77
N CYS A 159 12.49 -19.75 -6.11
CA CYS A 159 11.17 -20.36 -5.85
C CYS A 159 10.46 -20.75 -7.15
N LEU A 160 10.42 -19.83 -8.13
CA LEU A 160 9.78 -20.06 -9.42
C LEU A 160 10.53 -21.11 -10.27
N GLY A 161 11.86 -21.05 -10.29
CA GLY A 161 12.68 -22.04 -11.00
C GLY A 161 12.54 -23.44 -10.39
N ALA A 162 12.56 -23.55 -9.05
CA ALA A 162 12.33 -24.81 -8.36
C ALA A 162 10.92 -25.35 -8.58
N PHE A 163 9.90 -24.46 -8.59
CA PHE A 163 8.53 -24.85 -8.93
C PHE A 163 8.47 -25.47 -10.33
N VAL A 164 9.04 -24.81 -11.35
CA VAL A 164 9.05 -25.34 -12.73
C VAL A 164 9.81 -26.67 -12.80
N ALA A 165 10.99 -26.75 -12.19
CA ALA A 165 11.81 -27.97 -12.20
C ALA A 165 11.08 -29.16 -11.54
N LEU A 166 10.43 -28.94 -10.39
CA LEU A 166 9.71 -29.99 -9.67
C LEU A 166 8.36 -30.36 -10.30
N SER A 167 7.75 -29.44 -11.06
CA SER A 167 6.53 -29.70 -11.85
C SER A 167 6.83 -30.53 -13.10
N CYS A 168 7.99 -30.31 -13.73
CA CYS A 168 8.39 -30.98 -14.97
C CYS A 168 9.16 -32.28 -14.76
N THR A 169 9.43 -32.69 -13.51
CA THR A 169 10.22 -33.88 -13.20
C THR A 169 9.58 -34.76 -12.15
N THR A 170 9.74 -36.07 -12.31
CA THR A 170 9.38 -37.07 -11.30
C THR A 170 10.54 -37.41 -10.35
N TYR A 171 11.66 -36.70 -10.47
CA TYR A 171 12.89 -36.99 -9.75
C TYR A 171 12.73 -36.89 -8.23
N GLY A 172 13.23 -37.88 -7.51
CA GLY A 172 13.40 -37.89 -6.06
C GLY A 172 14.83 -38.29 -5.69
N LEU A 173 15.25 -38.03 -4.46
CA LEU A 173 16.58 -38.45 -4.01
C LEU A 173 16.67 -39.99 -3.93
N PRO A 174 17.84 -40.60 -4.18
CA PRO A 174 18.00 -42.06 -4.13
C PRO A 174 17.64 -42.71 -2.80
N PHE A 175 17.70 -41.93 -1.71
CA PHE A 175 17.38 -42.33 -0.34
C PHE A 175 16.07 -41.70 0.16
N ALA A 176 15.20 -41.27 -0.77
CA ALA A 176 13.89 -40.72 -0.44
C ALA A 176 13.05 -41.75 0.33
N GLN A 177 12.39 -41.29 1.39
CA GLN A 177 11.45 -42.07 2.18
C GLN A 177 10.07 -41.47 1.94
N THR A 178 9.43 -41.90 0.86
CA THR A 178 8.13 -41.34 0.46
C THR A 178 7.08 -41.65 1.51
N ILE A 179 6.22 -40.66 1.78
CA ILE A 179 5.05 -40.85 2.64
C ILE A 179 4.20 -42.00 2.05
N PRO A 180 3.62 -42.89 2.89
CA PRO A 180 2.76 -43.96 2.40
C PRO A 180 1.59 -43.46 1.54
N ASP A 181 1.28 -44.19 0.47
CA ASP A 181 0.31 -43.74 -0.56
C ASP A 181 -1.10 -43.48 -0.02
N HIS A 182 -1.54 -44.21 1.00
CA HIS A 182 -2.84 -44.00 1.66
C HIS A 182 -2.94 -42.64 2.38
N ILE A 183 -1.80 -42.12 2.88
CA ILE A 183 -1.72 -40.79 3.49
C ILE A 183 -1.55 -39.74 2.39
N ARG A 184 -0.76 -40.05 1.35
CA ARG A 184 -0.53 -39.11 0.25
C ARG A 184 -1.78 -38.83 -0.56
N SER A 185 -2.62 -39.81 -0.85
CA SER A 185 -3.83 -39.62 -1.65
C SER A 185 -4.79 -38.60 -1.03
N SER A 186 -4.96 -38.63 0.29
CA SER A 186 -5.70 -37.61 1.05
C SER A 186 -4.91 -36.29 1.14
N GLY A 187 -3.60 -36.38 1.33
CA GLY A 187 -2.67 -35.26 1.35
C GLY A 187 -2.67 -34.41 0.08
N VAL A 188 -2.93 -34.99 -1.11
CA VAL A 188 -3.02 -34.24 -2.38
C VAL A 188 -4.09 -33.15 -2.29
N TRP A 189 -5.30 -33.52 -1.87
CA TRP A 189 -6.42 -32.58 -1.76
C TRP A 189 -6.20 -31.58 -0.63
N VAL A 190 -5.75 -32.04 0.54
CA VAL A 190 -5.52 -31.16 1.71
C VAL A 190 -4.46 -30.11 1.40
N ASN A 191 -3.30 -30.51 0.87
CA ASN A 191 -2.22 -29.57 0.54
C ASN A 191 -2.60 -28.68 -0.64
N GLY A 192 -3.30 -29.20 -1.65
CA GLY A 192 -3.80 -28.41 -2.78
C GLY A 192 -4.71 -27.28 -2.32
N VAL A 193 -5.74 -27.61 -1.53
CA VAL A 193 -6.68 -26.62 -0.97
C VAL A 193 -5.96 -25.60 -0.09
N LEU A 194 -5.02 -26.04 0.75
CA LEU A 194 -4.26 -25.15 1.63
C LEU A 194 -3.38 -24.19 0.81
N ALA A 195 -2.62 -24.70 -0.16
CA ALA A 195 -1.77 -23.88 -1.03
C ALA A 195 -2.58 -22.87 -1.84
N THR A 196 -3.72 -23.28 -2.41
CA THR A 196 -4.62 -22.35 -3.14
C THR A 196 -5.19 -21.29 -2.21
N THR A 197 -5.62 -21.66 -0.99
CA THR A 197 -6.15 -20.70 0.00
C THR A 197 -5.09 -19.66 0.38
N MET A 198 -3.86 -20.12 0.63
CA MET A 198 -2.73 -19.23 0.93
C MET A 198 -2.42 -18.30 -0.25
N MET A 199 -2.47 -18.81 -1.48
CA MET A 199 -2.27 -18.01 -2.69
C MET A 199 -3.35 -16.94 -2.85
N CYS A 200 -4.63 -17.30 -2.71
CA CYS A 200 -5.75 -16.36 -2.75
C CYS A 200 -5.62 -15.27 -1.67
N GLY A 201 -5.27 -15.66 -0.44
CA GLY A 201 -5.02 -14.73 0.65
C GLY A 201 -3.86 -13.77 0.35
N GLY A 202 -2.76 -14.27 -0.23
CA GLY A 202 -1.63 -13.46 -0.64
C GLY A 202 -1.97 -12.46 -1.76
N ILE A 203 -2.72 -12.90 -2.78
CA ILE A 203 -3.19 -12.03 -3.87
C ILE A 203 -4.09 -10.94 -3.32
N TYR A 204 -5.04 -11.30 -2.44
CA TYR A 204 -5.91 -10.34 -1.77
C TYR A 204 -5.11 -9.32 -0.96
N ALA A 205 -4.07 -9.76 -0.22
CA ALA A 205 -3.20 -8.86 0.53
C ALA A 205 -2.46 -7.87 -0.38
N ILE A 206 -1.94 -8.33 -1.52
CA ILE A 206 -1.28 -7.47 -2.51
C ILE A 206 -2.26 -6.48 -3.14
N GLN A 207 -3.44 -6.94 -3.57
CA GLN A 207 -4.46 -6.06 -4.13
C GLN A 207 -4.85 -4.98 -3.12
N ARG A 208 -5.02 -5.34 -1.86
CA ARG A 208 -5.31 -4.37 -0.80
C ARG A 208 -4.20 -3.33 -0.66
N GLU A 209 -2.94 -3.71 -0.84
CA GLU A 209 -1.81 -2.78 -0.75
C GLU A 209 -1.65 -1.91 -2.00
N ILE A 210 -1.94 -2.44 -3.18
CA ILE A 210 -1.90 -1.70 -4.46
C ILE A 210 -3.08 -0.72 -4.56
N THR A 211 -4.29 -1.15 -4.20
CA THR A 211 -5.52 -0.37 -4.32
C THR A 211 -5.72 0.62 -3.16
N ARG A 212 -4.92 0.53 -2.10
CA ARG A 212 -4.95 1.53 -1.01
C ARG A 212 -4.62 2.91 -1.57
N PRO A 213 -5.51 3.91 -1.44
CA PRO A 213 -5.19 5.29 -1.77
C PRO A 213 -4.00 5.73 -0.91
N LYS A 214 -2.85 5.96 -1.53
CA LYS A 214 -1.62 6.29 -0.81
C LYS A 214 -1.63 7.77 -0.42
N GLY A 215 -1.28 8.03 0.85
CA GLY A 215 -0.99 9.35 1.43
C GLY A 215 -1.91 10.48 0.95
N MET A 216 -1.46 11.19 -0.08
CA MET A 216 -2.10 12.35 -0.69
C MET A 216 -3.57 12.16 -1.04
N ALA A 217 -3.95 11.03 -1.65
CA ALA A 217 -5.33 10.80 -2.08
C ALA A 217 -6.28 10.63 -0.88
N LEU A 218 -5.84 9.92 0.16
CA LEU A 218 -6.63 9.75 1.39
C LEU A 218 -6.73 11.08 2.16
N GLU A 219 -5.63 11.83 2.23
CA GLU A 219 -5.57 13.14 2.85
C GLU A 219 -6.50 14.13 2.13
N LEU A 220 -6.47 14.17 0.80
CA LEU A 220 -7.30 15.05 -0.04
C LEU A 220 -8.80 14.75 0.11
N ARG A 221 -9.19 13.47 0.17
CA ARG A 221 -10.59 13.09 0.44
C ARG A 221 -11.07 13.60 1.80
N ASN A 222 -10.19 13.62 2.80
CA ASN A 222 -10.50 14.16 4.13
C ASN A 222 -10.44 15.69 4.15
N ALA A 223 -9.57 16.31 3.35
CA ALA A 223 -9.40 17.75 3.25
C ALA A 223 -10.71 18.46 2.89
N VAL A 224 -11.45 17.92 1.92
CA VAL A 224 -12.78 18.43 1.53
C VAL A 224 -13.74 18.45 2.73
N ARG A 225 -13.70 17.42 3.59
CA ARG A 225 -14.57 17.33 4.78
C ARG A 225 -14.10 18.22 5.93
N ARG A 226 -12.80 18.48 6.01
CA ARG A 226 -12.18 19.28 7.09
C ARG A 226 -12.11 20.77 6.76
N GLY A 227 -12.62 21.19 5.60
CA GLY A 227 -12.58 22.59 5.18
C GLY A 227 -11.16 23.08 4.87
N GLU A 228 -10.29 22.17 4.44
CA GLU A 228 -8.89 22.46 4.10
C GLU A 228 -8.73 22.95 2.65
N MET A 229 -9.83 23.08 1.90
CA MET A 229 -9.83 23.51 0.51
C MET A 229 -10.23 24.98 0.42
N GLU A 230 -9.56 25.73 -0.45
CA GLU A 230 -9.81 27.15 -0.67
C GLU A 230 -9.82 27.45 -2.18
N LEU A 231 -10.59 28.46 -2.57
CA LEU A 231 -10.53 29.02 -3.92
C LEU A 231 -9.75 30.32 -3.90
N TYR A 232 -8.73 30.38 -4.74
CA TYR A 232 -7.99 31.60 -5.04
C TYR A 232 -8.52 32.16 -6.36
N PHE A 233 -8.53 33.48 -6.49
CA PHE A 233 -9.11 34.16 -7.64
C PHE A 233 -8.02 34.88 -8.41
N GLN A 234 -7.75 34.44 -9.65
CA GLN A 234 -6.84 35.14 -10.54
C GLN A 234 -7.64 36.12 -11.41
N PRO A 235 -7.43 37.45 -11.30
CA PRO A 235 -8.20 38.42 -12.05
C PRO A 235 -7.98 38.29 -13.57
N GLN A 236 -9.07 38.39 -14.32
CA GLN A 236 -9.06 38.51 -15.78
C GLN A 236 -9.36 39.96 -16.13
N ILE A 237 -8.44 40.61 -16.84
CA ILE A 237 -8.52 42.03 -17.19
C ILE A 237 -8.66 42.21 -18.71
N ASP A 238 -9.36 43.25 -19.12
CA ASP A 238 -9.37 43.67 -20.52
C ASP A 238 -8.10 44.45 -20.90
N LEU A 239 -8.01 44.87 -22.16
CA LEU A 239 -6.89 45.67 -22.67
C LEU A 239 -6.79 47.07 -22.04
N THR A 240 -7.83 47.52 -21.34
CA THR A 240 -7.87 48.80 -20.63
C THR A 240 -7.48 48.68 -19.16
N GLY A 241 -7.26 47.46 -18.66
CA GLY A 241 -6.96 47.16 -17.25
C GLY A 241 -8.20 47.02 -16.37
N THR A 242 -9.39 46.97 -16.95
CA THR A 242 -10.66 46.74 -16.24
C THR A 242 -10.82 45.26 -15.95
N VAL A 243 -11.12 44.90 -14.69
CA VAL A 243 -11.39 43.51 -14.28
C VAL A 243 -12.74 43.07 -14.85
N LEU A 244 -12.75 42.05 -15.70
CA LEU A 244 -13.94 41.43 -16.30
C LEU A 244 -14.47 40.26 -15.45
N GLY A 245 -13.58 39.62 -14.70
CA GLY A 245 -13.89 38.43 -13.93
C GLY A 245 -12.66 37.86 -13.24
N ALA A 246 -12.77 36.62 -12.78
CA ALA A 246 -11.64 35.88 -12.25
C ALA A 246 -11.70 34.40 -12.62
N GLU A 247 -10.55 33.74 -12.62
CA GLU A 247 -10.45 32.29 -12.64
C GLU A 247 -10.36 31.76 -11.21
N ALA A 248 -11.23 30.81 -10.86
CA ALA A 248 -11.21 30.08 -9.60
C ALA A 248 -10.15 28.97 -9.65
N LEU A 249 -9.11 29.14 -8.83
CA LEU A 249 -8.01 28.21 -8.73
C LEU A 249 -8.06 27.49 -7.38
N LEU A 250 -8.25 26.18 -7.43
CA LEU A 250 -8.28 25.34 -6.24
C LEU A 250 -6.92 25.37 -5.52
N ARG A 251 -6.94 25.53 -4.21
CA ARG A 251 -5.80 25.44 -3.32
C ARG A 251 -6.13 24.50 -2.17
N TRP A 252 -5.13 23.77 -1.72
CA TRP A 252 -5.27 22.89 -0.56
C TRP A 252 -4.33 23.37 0.55
N GLN A 253 -4.93 23.79 1.66
CA GLN A 253 -4.25 24.14 2.90
C GLN A 253 -4.11 22.89 3.77
N HIS A 254 -3.06 22.12 3.55
CA HIS A 254 -2.81 20.92 4.32
C HIS A 254 -2.29 21.26 5.72
N PRO A 255 -2.87 20.71 6.80
CA PRO A 255 -2.54 21.10 8.19
C PRO A 255 -1.08 20.86 8.59
N LYS A 256 -0.38 19.96 7.90
CA LYS A 256 1.05 19.68 8.14
C LYS A 256 1.99 20.20 7.06
N ARG A 257 1.51 20.31 5.81
CA ARG A 257 2.35 20.64 4.63
C ARG A 257 2.18 22.09 4.18
N GLY A 258 1.26 22.83 4.79
CA GLY A 258 0.87 24.14 4.30
C GLY A 258 0.16 24.04 2.94
N GLN A 259 0.36 25.02 2.08
CA GLN A 259 -0.22 25.00 0.74
C GLN A 259 0.42 23.91 -0.13
N VAL A 260 -0.39 22.94 -0.52
CA VAL A 260 0.01 21.90 -1.48
C VAL A 260 -0.34 22.38 -2.89
N SER A 261 0.62 22.31 -3.81
CA SER A 261 0.45 22.76 -5.19
C SER A 261 -0.60 21.92 -5.94
N PRO A 262 -1.46 22.53 -6.78
CA PRO A 262 -2.37 21.80 -7.67
C PRO A 262 -1.66 20.80 -8.57
N GLY A 263 -0.44 21.12 -9.01
CA GLY A 263 0.37 20.19 -9.81
C GLY A 263 0.77 18.91 -9.07
N GLU A 264 0.72 18.91 -7.73
CA GLU A 264 1.02 17.74 -6.91
C GLU A 264 -0.24 16.94 -6.57
N PHE A 265 -1.32 17.61 -6.15
CA PHE A 265 -2.52 16.90 -5.69
C PHE A 265 -3.53 16.55 -6.79
N ILE A 266 -3.58 17.29 -7.92
CA ILE A 266 -4.52 16.97 -9.02
C ILE A 266 -4.21 15.61 -9.65
N PRO A 267 -2.96 15.27 -10.02
CA PRO A 267 -2.65 13.94 -10.56
C PRO A 267 -2.97 12.82 -9.56
N ALA A 268 -2.75 13.07 -8.26
CA ALA A 268 -3.10 12.12 -7.20
C ALA A 268 -4.63 11.97 -7.04
N ALA A 269 -5.39 13.05 -7.21
CA ALA A 269 -6.84 13.04 -7.21
C ALA A 269 -7.40 12.25 -8.40
N GLU A 270 -6.84 12.47 -9.58
CA GLU A 270 -7.25 11.81 -10.82
C GLU A 270 -6.96 10.31 -10.76
N ALA A 271 -5.75 9.91 -10.39
CA ALA A 271 -5.39 8.49 -10.22
C ALA A 271 -6.24 7.79 -9.15
N ALA A 272 -6.77 8.53 -8.18
CA ALA A 272 -7.64 8.01 -7.13
C ALA A 272 -9.16 8.16 -7.41
N GLY A 273 -9.54 8.73 -8.56
CA GLY A 273 -10.95 8.96 -8.92
C GLY A 273 -11.67 10.00 -8.05
N LEU A 274 -10.95 10.96 -7.47
CA LEU A 274 -11.49 12.00 -6.59
C LEU A 274 -11.93 13.28 -7.31
N MET A 275 -11.73 13.38 -8.64
CA MET A 275 -12.11 14.56 -9.41
C MET A 275 -13.59 14.94 -9.27
N PRO A 276 -14.57 14.01 -9.25
CA PRO A 276 -15.97 14.37 -9.03
C PRO A 276 -16.23 14.99 -7.64
N LEU A 277 -15.52 14.50 -6.61
CA LEU A 277 -15.63 15.04 -5.25
C LEU A 277 -15.09 16.48 -5.19
N LEU A 278 -13.93 16.71 -5.80
CA LEU A 278 -13.33 18.05 -5.86
C LEU A 278 -14.16 19.01 -6.70
N GLY A 279 -14.56 18.59 -7.90
CA GLY A 279 -15.36 19.41 -8.82
C GLY A 279 -16.69 19.85 -8.19
N GLY A 280 -17.38 18.94 -7.49
CA GLY A 280 -18.60 19.27 -6.76
C GLY A 280 -18.38 20.34 -5.69
N TRP A 281 -17.29 20.22 -4.91
CA TRP A 281 -16.94 21.22 -3.90
C TRP A 281 -16.58 22.57 -4.52
N VAL A 282 -15.77 22.58 -5.60
CA VAL A 282 -15.35 23.80 -6.31
C VAL A 282 -16.57 24.54 -6.87
N ILE A 283 -17.50 23.83 -7.52
CA ILE A 283 -18.72 24.43 -8.07
C ILE A 283 -19.58 25.04 -6.96
N GLN A 284 -19.76 24.31 -5.86
CA GLN A 284 -20.54 24.81 -4.73
C GLN A 284 -19.95 26.10 -4.15
N GLU A 285 -18.63 26.14 -3.96
CA GLU A 285 -17.94 27.31 -3.43
C GLU A 285 -17.92 28.48 -4.42
N ALA A 286 -17.74 28.21 -5.71
CA ALA A 286 -17.84 29.21 -6.78
C ALA A 286 -19.23 29.86 -6.83
N CYS A 287 -20.31 29.07 -6.73
CA CYS A 287 -21.67 29.60 -6.65
C CYS A 287 -21.87 30.45 -5.39
N ARG A 288 -21.32 30.04 -4.24
CA ARG A 288 -21.36 30.82 -3.01
C ARG A 288 -20.64 32.16 -3.16
N THR A 289 -19.48 32.17 -3.81
CA THR A 289 -18.72 33.40 -4.12
C THR A 289 -19.51 34.33 -5.03
N LEU A 290 -20.10 33.81 -6.12
CA LEU A 290 -20.91 34.62 -7.04
C LEU A 290 -22.13 35.22 -6.36
N ALA A 291 -22.80 34.48 -5.47
CA ALA A 291 -23.91 35.01 -4.69
C ALA A 291 -23.46 36.20 -3.82
N LEU A 292 -22.33 36.08 -3.13
CA LEU A 292 -21.76 37.17 -2.33
C LEU A 292 -21.36 38.39 -3.18
N TRP A 293 -20.85 38.16 -4.41
CA TRP A 293 -20.51 39.24 -5.33
C TRP A 293 -21.75 39.95 -5.88
N SER A 294 -22.87 39.24 -6.04
CA SER A 294 -24.11 39.81 -6.55
C SER A 294 -24.69 40.92 -5.65
N ASP A 295 -24.39 40.87 -4.35
CA ASP A 295 -24.79 41.87 -3.37
C ASP A 295 -23.94 43.15 -3.42
N ASP A 296 -22.76 43.12 -4.06
CA ASP A 296 -21.88 44.29 -4.20
C ASP A 296 -22.03 44.91 -5.60
N PRO A 297 -22.50 46.17 -5.74
CA PRO A 297 -22.64 46.84 -7.03
C PRO A 297 -21.36 46.89 -7.87
N ALA A 298 -20.19 46.84 -7.23
CA ALA A 298 -18.88 46.84 -7.90
C ALA A 298 -18.45 45.46 -8.41
N LEU A 299 -19.03 44.37 -7.87
CA LEU A 299 -18.62 42.99 -8.18
C LEU A 299 -19.71 42.20 -8.93
N ARG A 300 -20.97 42.64 -8.88
CA ARG A 300 -22.12 41.91 -9.46
C ARG A 300 -22.06 41.63 -10.97
N THR A 301 -21.22 42.36 -11.71
CA THR A 301 -21.03 42.15 -13.16
C THR A 301 -19.83 41.26 -13.47
N LEU A 302 -19.04 40.85 -12.46
CA LEU A 302 -17.88 40.00 -12.64
C LEU A 302 -18.31 38.56 -12.91
N THR A 303 -17.58 37.93 -13.82
CA THR A 303 -17.74 36.50 -14.12
C THR A 303 -16.70 35.66 -13.37
N LEU A 304 -17.03 34.39 -13.11
CA LEU A 304 -16.10 33.45 -12.47
C LEU A 304 -15.92 32.23 -13.37
N ALA A 305 -14.70 32.01 -13.85
CA ALA A 305 -14.32 30.83 -14.62
C ALA A 305 -13.90 29.71 -13.68
N VAL A 306 -14.39 28.49 -13.93
CA VAL A 306 -14.09 27.29 -13.13
C VAL A 306 -13.51 26.22 -14.04
N ASN A 307 -12.38 25.64 -13.64
CA ASN A 307 -11.77 24.51 -14.34
C ASN A 307 -12.61 23.24 -14.13
N VAL A 308 -12.94 22.56 -15.23
CA VAL A 308 -13.69 21.30 -15.24
C VAL A 308 -12.77 20.22 -15.83
N SER A 309 -12.69 19.07 -15.16
CA SER A 309 -11.81 17.95 -15.51
C SER A 309 -12.62 16.66 -15.65
#